data_AF-A0AAW6PPN6-F1
#
_entry.id   AF-A0AAW6PPN6-F1
#
_cell.length_a   1.000
_cell.length_b   1.000
_cell.length_c   1.000
_cell.angle_alpha   90.00
_cell.angle_beta   90.00
_cell.angle_gamma   90.00
#
_symmetry.space_group_name_H-M   'P 1'
#
loop_
_entity.id
_entity.type
_entity.pdbx_description
1 polymer ?
#
loop_
_entity_poly.entity_id
_entity_poly.type
_entity_poly.pdbx_seq_one_letter_code
_entity_poly.pdbx_strand_id
1 'polypeptide(L)'
;MLKRLASLALCACAPVHAAPVLDQGRLQQLANTPYWLAIGHYETAKLGGWRSYVDDDAFFLAEDGAHHPDQELQATVEALYAPASLGDKHAQCVFPARTRWLREQLDLQGLPQPDCQEFKTWYKSIDPHSAALIFPAAYLNSPSSMFGHTLLRIDQSNTRSDDTTLLSYAINFGAYIEGSDNSILYAWKGLMGGYPGLFALMPYQEKLSEYRSLENRDLWEYQLDLTPEETGRMVEHVWELKQIQFDYFFFDENCSYRLLELLQVARPSLDLTSQFPLTAIPTDTVKAVKQSGLVASEVYRPSRERELLARAEPLDHDEKRQVLAVSANTAQLQSPEFKALPRERQALVQDAAYRLERYRANGQERDPGQAKRSFELLRAINSNPPPPLQIERPGLPEDGHDSRTWQLGVGTREDRAYAEYGLRMAYHDLNDNAYGFPLGAQIEILQLKVRQYEGNDWQVQRLDLATIRSLTPRNELLKPWSWQVAGGLERVPGKHDDEVLVSHVNGGAGGTWQLADGLLGFALGTVRVEHHNDFAQFIAPAAGFNGGLLWRNGLGNMTLEAKGDYFTNGEVRRSVSLNQQWEISQNLGLRLSASREFSHLATAQNEVMLELKWYHY
;
A
#
# COMPACT_ATOMS: atom_id res chain seq x y z
N MET A 1 -40.71 64.81 -36.01
CA MET A 1 -41.42 63.74 -35.28
C MET A 1 -41.42 62.48 -36.15
N LEU A 2 -41.32 61.27 -35.58
CA LEU A 2 -41.34 59.94 -36.26
C LEU A 2 -40.03 59.26 -36.78
N LYS A 3 -38.81 59.65 -36.38
CA LYS A 3 -37.61 58.83 -36.73
C LYS A 3 -36.59 58.56 -35.61
N ARG A 4 -36.93 58.81 -34.34
CA ARG A 4 -36.00 58.57 -33.20
C ARG A 4 -36.56 57.70 -32.08
N LEU A 5 -37.71 57.06 -32.27
CA LEU A 5 -38.36 56.24 -31.23
C LEU A 5 -38.33 54.73 -31.50
N ALA A 6 -37.73 54.26 -32.59
CA ALA A 6 -37.73 52.83 -32.95
C ALA A 6 -36.48 52.06 -32.51
N SER A 7 -35.48 52.71 -31.91
CA SER A 7 -34.18 52.08 -31.59
C SER A 7 -34.02 51.68 -30.12
N LEU A 8 -35.06 51.85 -29.30
CA LEU A 8 -35.04 51.53 -27.86
C LEU A 8 -35.94 50.35 -27.46
N ALA A 9 -36.55 49.66 -28.43
CA ALA A 9 -37.45 48.52 -28.19
C ALA A 9 -36.89 47.17 -28.67
N LEU A 10 -35.56 47.04 -28.78
CA LEU A 10 -34.87 45.75 -28.88
C LEU A 10 -33.92 45.60 -27.67
N CYS A 11 -34.43 45.77 -26.46
CA CYS A 11 -33.86 45.03 -25.34
C CYS A 11 -34.26 43.58 -25.55
N ALA A 12 -33.34 42.81 -26.15
CA ALA A 12 -33.40 41.37 -26.15
C ALA A 12 -33.66 40.93 -24.69
N CYS A 13 -34.86 40.44 -24.42
CA CYS A 13 -35.13 39.67 -23.23
C CYS A 13 -34.31 38.39 -23.36
N ALA A 14 -33.03 38.45 -22.95
CA ALA A 14 -32.34 37.25 -22.54
C ALA A 14 -33.18 36.66 -21.40
N PRO A 15 -33.63 35.40 -21.49
CA PRO A 15 -34.28 34.76 -20.37
C PRO A 15 -33.22 34.65 -19.27
N VAL A 16 -33.24 35.60 -18.33
CA VAL A 16 -32.58 35.42 -17.04
C VAL A 16 -33.45 34.39 -16.33
N HIS A 17 -33.06 33.12 -16.42
CA HIS A 17 -33.63 32.08 -15.59
C HIS A 17 -33.19 32.39 -14.16
N ALA A 18 -33.99 33.17 -13.45
CA ALA A 18 -33.79 33.41 -12.02
C ALA A 18 -33.84 32.05 -11.32
N ALA A 19 -32.83 31.77 -10.50
CA ALA A 19 -32.84 30.61 -9.63
C ALA A 19 -34.15 30.61 -8.82
N PRO A 20 -34.84 29.46 -8.69
CA PRO A 20 -36.04 29.38 -7.88
C PRO A 20 -35.73 29.81 -6.45
N VAL A 21 -36.70 30.45 -5.78
CA VAL A 21 -36.61 30.71 -4.35
C VAL A 21 -36.76 29.34 -3.66
N LEU A 22 -35.63 28.75 -3.29
CA LEU A 22 -35.57 27.45 -2.64
C LEU A 22 -35.79 27.61 -1.14
N ASP A 23 -36.41 26.60 -0.53
CA ASP A 23 -36.60 26.54 0.92
C ASP A 23 -35.23 26.39 1.61
N GLN A 24 -34.84 27.43 2.35
CA GLN A 24 -33.61 27.46 3.12
C GLN A 24 -33.53 26.33 4.15
N GLY A 25 -34.67 25.91 4.72
CA GLY A 25 -34.70 24.76 5.64
C GLY A 25 -34.33 23.45 4.96
N ARG A 26 -34.78 23.25 3.71
CA ARG A 26 -34.42 22.09 2.90
C ARG A 26 -32.95 22.09 2.50
N LEU A 27 -32.40 23.24 2.11
CA LEU A 27 -30.96 23.35 1.79
C LEU A 27 -30.09 23.01 3.00
N GLN A 28 -30.43 23.52 4.18
CA GLN A 28 -29.72 23.20 5.42
C GLN A 28 -29.79 21.69 5.75
N GLN A 29 -30.94 21.06 5.53
CA GLN A 29 -31.08 19.62 5.73
C GLN A 29 -30.19 18.83 4.77
N LEU A 30 -30.18 19.20 3.48
CA LEU A 30 -29.36 18.54 2.46
C LEU A 30 -27.86 18.71 2.70
N ALA A 31 -27.44 19.87 3.19
CA ALA A 31 -26.05 20.17 3.52
C ALA A 31 -25.45 19.23 4.58
N ASN A 32 -26.30 18.60 5.40
CA ASN A 32 -25.90 17.64 6.43
C ASN A 32 -26.16 16.18 6.03
N THR A 33 -26.56 15.91 4.79
CA THR A 33 -26.76 14.53 4.33
C THR A 33 -25.42 13.83 4.09
N PRO A 34 -25.31 12.52 4.36
CA PRO A 34 -24.07 11.77 4.16
C PRO A 34 -23.50 11.91 2.74
N TYR A 35 -24.36 11.95 1.72
CA TYR A 35 -23.90 12.10 0.34
C TYR A 35 -23.26 13.46 0.06
N TRP A 36 -23.87 14.55 0.52
CA TRP A 36 -23.31 15.89 0.32
C TRP A 36 -21.99 16.07 1.06
N LEU A 37 -21.91 15.50 2.26
CA LEU A 37 -20.69 15.50 3.04
C LEU A 37 -19.58 14.69 2.34
N ALA A 38 -19.91 13.52 1.81
CA ALA A 38 -18.97 12.66 1.09
C ALA A 38 -18.46 13.29 -0.22
N ILE A 39 -19.35 13.85 -1.05
CA ILE A 39 -18.96 14.46 -2.34
C ILE A 39 -18.17 15.77 -2.15
N GLY A 40 -18.27 16.40 -0.99
CA GLY A 40 -17.45 17.54 -0.61
C GLY A 40 -16.24 17.18 0.24
N HIS A 41 -15.98 15.89 0.49
CA HIS A 41 -14.88 15.40 1.33
C HIS A 41 -14.84 16.00 2.74
N TYR A 42 -16.00 16.25 3.36
CA TYR A 42 -16.10 16.88 4.66
C TYR A 42 -15.95 15.89 5.82
N GLU A 43 -15.13 16.26 6.79
CA GLU A 43 -15.01 15.63 8.11
C GLU A 43 -15.35 16.62 9.24
N THR A 44 -15.61 16.11 10.44
CA THR A 44 -15.79 16.95 11.63
C THR A 44 -14.45 17.46 12.12
N ALA A 45 -14.25 18.77 12.18
CA ALA A 45 -13.01 19.37 12.66
C ALA A 45 -12.80 19.10 14.17
N LYS A 46 -11.53 19.05 14.61
CA LYS A 46 -11.14 18.72 16.01
C LYS A 46 -11.77 19.63 17.09
N LEU A 47 -12.15 20.86 16.73
CA LEU A 47 -12.77 21.84 17.62
C LEU A 47 -14.27 22.06 17.34
N GLY A 48 -14.88 21.18 16.54
CA GLY A 48 -16.26 21.31 16.05
C GLY A 48 -16.33 22.02 14.70
N GLY A 49 -17.44 21.82 13.98
CA GLY A 49 -17.64 22.32 12.61
C GLY A 49 -17.18 21.33 11.54
N TRP A 50 -17.25 21.75 10.28
CA TRP A 50 -16.85 20.96 9.12
C TRP A 50 -15.50 21.43 8.58
N ARG A 51 -14.74 20.50 8.01
CA ARG A 51 -13.55 20.78 7.21
C ARG A 51 -13.51 19.79 6.06
N SER A 52 -13.27 20.27 4.85
CA SER A 52 -12.98 19.41 3.72
C SER A 52 -11.52 18.98 3.71
N TYR A 53 -11.26 17.76 3.27
CA TYR A 53 -9.92 17.29 2.94
C TYR A 53 -9.36 17.84 1.62
N VAL A 54 -10.19 18.51 0.82
CA VAL A 54 -9.72 19.17 -0.40
C VAL A 54 -9.12 20.51 -0.03
N ASP A 55 -7.84 20.70 -0.37
CA ASP A 55 -7.09 21.93 -0.06
C ASP A 55 -7.05 22.92 -1.24
N ASP A 56 -7.62 22.54 -2.38
CA ASP A 56 -7.65 23.36 -3.60
C ASP A 56 -8.93 24.20 -3.70
N ASP A 57 -8.78 25.52 -3.62
CA ASP A 57 -9.86 26.51 -3.76
C ASP A 57 -10.67 26.32 -5.05
N ALA A 58 -10.09 25.76 -6.12
CA ALA A 58 -10.78 25.53 -7.38
C ALA A 58 -11.91 24.49 -7.30
N PHE A 59 -11.94 23.67 -6.24
CA PHE A 59 -13.01 22.69 -6.00
C PHE A 59 -14.28 23.30 -5.40
N PHE A 60 -14.18 24.45 -4.74
CA PHE A 60 -15.28 25.10 -4.06
C PHE A 60 -15.83 26.26 -4.89
N LEU A 61 -17.15 26.39 -4.90
CA LEU A 61 -17.85 27.51 -5.51
C LEU A 61 -18.11 28.64 -4.51
N ALA A 62 -18.22 28.32 -3.22
CA ALA A 62 -18.28 29.28 -2.13
C ALA A 62 -16.88 29.65 -1.63
N GLU A 63 -16.68 30.91 -1.24
CA GLU A 63 -15.40 31.43 -0.74
C GLU A 63 -14.91 30.69 0.52
N ASP A 64 -15.82 30.25 1.39
CA ASP A 64 -15.51 29.44 2.58
C ASP A 64 -16.16 28.05 2.49
N GLY A 65 -16.29 27.52 1.26
CA GLY A 65 -16.94 26.24 0.99
C GLY A 65 -16.28 25.09 1.75
N ALA A 66 -14.95 25.10 1.89
CA ALA A 66 -14.18 24.08 2.60
C ALA A 66 -14.60 23.88 4.07
N HIS A 67 -15.20 24.88 4.72
CA HIS A 67 -15.67 24.79 6.11
C HIS A 67 -17.19 24.87 6.26
N HIS A 68 -17.89 25.23 5.18
CA HIS A 68 -19.33 25.46 5.17
C HIS A 68 -20.02 24.67 4.05
N PRO A 69 -20.32 23.37 4.27
CA PRO A 69 -21.04 22.55 3.29
C PRO A 69 -22.40 23.15 2.91
N ASP A 70 -23.03 23.91 3.80
CA ASP A 70 -24.26 24.65 3.57
C ASP A 70 -24.09 25.77 2.55
N GLN A 71 -23.03 26.58 2.69
CA GLN A 71 -22.71 27.65 1.75
C GLN A 71 -22.29 27.09 0.39
N GLU A 72 -21.50 26.02 0.37
CA GLU A 72 -21.09 25.36 -0.87
C GLU A 72 -22.29 24.77 -1.62
N LEU A 73 -23.27 24.21 -0.90
CA LEU A 73 -24.49 23.69 -1.51
C LEU A 73 -25.28 24.81 -2.17
N GLN A 74 -25.46 25.93 -1.47
CA GLN A 74 -26.16 27.09 -2.01
C GLN A 74 -25.44 27.65 -3.24
N ALA A 75 -24.13 27.88 -3.16
CA ALA A 75 -23.31 28.37 -4.27
C ALA A 75 -23.36 27.43 -5.48
N THR A 76 -23.35 26.11 -5.24
CA THR A 76 -23.51 25.10 -6.29
C THR A 76 -24.83 25.29 -7.00
N VAL A 77 -25.95 25.36 -6.26
CA VAL A 77 -27.29 25.54 -6.83
C VAL A 77 -27.38 26.83 -7.65
N GLU A 78 -26.87 27.95 -7.14
CA GLU A 78 -26.83 29.22 -7.87
C GLU A 78 -26.03 29.10 -9.18
N ALA A 79 -24.89 28.43 -9.14
CA ALA A 79 -24.05 28.21 -10.32
C ALA A 79 -24.71 27.28 -11.38
N LEU A 80 -25.64 26.40 -10.99
CA LEU A 80 -26.38 25.57 -11.95
C LEU A 80 -27.31 26.39 -12.86
N TYR A 81 -27.71 27.59 -12.45
CA TYR A 81 -28.56 28.52 -13.22
C TYR A 81 -27.76 29.57 -14.02
N ALA A 82 -26.43 29.47 -14.04
CA ALA A 82 -25.58 30.35 -14.83
C ALA A 82 -25.87 30.24 -16.36
N PRO A 83 -25.47 31.22 -17.18
CA PRO A 83 -25.77 31.17 -18.62
C PRO A 83 -25.13 29.95 -19.31
N ALA A 84 -25.91 29.23 -20.14
CA ALA A 84 -25.44 28.08 -20.93
C ALA A 84 -24.25 28.41 -21.86
N SER A 85 -24.01 29.70 -22.16
CA SER A 85 -22.88 30.18 -22.96
C SER A 85 -21.50 29.87 -22.35
N LEU A 86 -21.45 29.46 -21.08
CA LEU A 86 -20.21 29.01 -20.43
C LEU A 86 -19.67 27.68 -20.99
N GLY A 87 -20.51 26.89 -21.68
CA GLY A 87 -20.09 25.61 -22.28
C GLY A 87 -19.52 24.65 -21.22
N ASP A 88 -18.38 24.02 -21.51
CA ASP A 88 -17.69 23.09 -20.59
C ASP A 88 -17.27 23.72 -19.25
N LYS A 89 -17.23 25.06 -19.14
CA LYS A 89 -16.95 25.76 -17.86
C LYS A 89 -18.19 25.94 -16.98
N HIS A 90 -19.37 25.57 -17.48
CA HIS A 90 -20.60 25.67 -16.71
C HIS A 90 -20.57 24.68 -15.53
N ALA A 91 -21.13 25.04 -14.37
CA ALA A 91 -21.14 24.18 -13.18
C ALA A 91 -21.73 22.79 -13.43
N GLN A 92 -22.81 22.69 -14.24
CA GLN A 92 -23.36 21.41 -14.72
C GLN A 92 -22.35 20.49 -15.45
N CYS A 93 -21.30 21.05 -16.06
CA CYS A 93 -20.27 20.30 -16.78
C CYS A 93 -19.02 20.03 -15.92
N VAL A 94 -18.70 20.93 -14.99
CA VAL A 94 -17.59 20.78 -14.04
C VAL A 94 -17.98 19.84 -12.89
N PHE A 95 -19.21 19.95 -12.39
CA PHE A 95 -19.75 19.22 -11.25
C PHE A 95 -20.97 18.33 -11.62
N PRO A 96 -20.82 17.34 -12.53
CA PRO A 96 -21.93 16.49 -12.96
C PRO A 96 -22.54 15.64 -11.83
N ALA A 97 -21.76 15.14 -10.88
CA ALA A 97 -22.26 14.33 -9.77
C ALA A 97 -23.06 15.19 -8.77
N ARG A 98 -22.55 16.39 -8.44
CA ARG A 98 -23.32 17.36 -7.62
C ARG A 98 -24.60 17.79 -8.33
N THR A 99 -24.52 18.05 -9.63
CA THR A 99 -25.65 18.46 -10.47
C THR A 99 -26.75 17.41 -10.51
N ARG A 100 -26.41 16.16 -10.79
CA ARG A 100 -27.38 15.05 -10.87
C ARG A 100 -28.11 14.90 -9.54
N TRP A 101 -27.38 14.88 -8.43
CA TRP A 101 -27.97 14.72 -7.10
C TRP A 101 -28.84 15.90 -6.69
N LEU A 102 -28.38 17.14 -6.85
CA LEU A 102 -29.17 18.32 -6.50
C LEU A 102 -30.44 18.44 -7.34
N ARG A 103 -30.36 18.12 -8.64
CA ARG A 103 -31.54 18.08 -9.52
C ARG A 103 -32.61 17.12 -9.00
N GLU A 104 -32.20 15.94 -8.54
CA GLU A 104 -33.10 14.94 -7.96
C GLU A 104 -33.65 15.37 -6.58
N GLN A 105 -32.80 15.90 -5.70
CA GLN A 105 -33.18 16.21 -4.31
C GLN A 105 -34.06 17.46 -4.15
N LEU A 106 -33.95 18.40 -5.08
CA LEU A 106 -34.63 19.70 -5.06
C LEU A 106 -35.67 19.86 -6.19
N ASP A 107 -35.81 18.87 -7.07
CA ASP A 107 -36.67 18.93 -8.27
C ASP A 107 -36.40 20.21 -9.08
N LEU A 108 -35.11 20.46 -9.40
CA LEU A 108 -34.69 21.70 -10.05
C LEU A 108 -35.26 21.80 -11.47
N GLN A 109 -36.10 22.81 -11.69
CA GLN A 109 -36.74 23.11 -12.98
C GLN A 109 -36.06 24.27 -13.70
N GLY A 110 -36.21 24.34 -15.03
CA GLY A 110 -35.74 25.47 -15.83
C GLY A 110 -34.22 25.62 -15.90
N LEU A 111 -33.46 24.54 -15.63
CA LEU A 111 -32.01 24.56 -15.74
C LEU A 111 -31.56 24.82 -17.19
N PRO A 112 -30.57 25.71 -17.39
CA PRO A 112 -29.95 25.92 -18.70
C PRO A 112 -29.34 24.61 -19.23
N GLN A 113 -29.20 24.51 -20.56
CA GLN A 113 -28.67 23.31 -21.23
C GLN A 113 -27.28 23.62 -21.85
N PRO A 114 -26.21 23.73 -21.05
CA PRO A 114 -24.86 23.89 -21.58
C PRO A 114 -24.43 22.65 -22.36
N ASP A 115 -23.57 22.82 -23.36
CA ASP A 115 -22.97 21.70 -24.06
C ASP A 115 -21.70 21.23 -23.34
N CYS A 116 -21.83 20.18 -22.51
CA CYS A 116 -20.71 19.56 -21.80
C CYS A 116 -19.96 18.55 -22.69
N GLN A 117 -19.42 18.99 -23.81
CA GLN A 117 -18.83 18.11 -24.82
C GLN A 117 -17.60 17.35 -24.28
N GLU A 118 -16.77 18.00 -23.47
CA GLU A 118 -15.59 17.36 -22.87
C GLU A 118 -15.99 16.23 -21.92
N PHE A 119 -16.89 16.53 -20.97
CA PHE A 119 -17.41 15.54 -20.02
C PHE A 119 -18.11 14.37 -20.73
N LYS A 120 -19.02 14.65 -21.68
CA LYS A 120 -19.75 13.61 -22.43
C LYS A 120 -18.79 12.68 -23.19
N THR A 121 -17.75 13.24 -23.81
CA THR A 121 -16.75 12.46 -24.56
C THR A 121 -15.93 11.60 -23.61
N TRP A 122 -15.45 12.19 -22.51
CA TRP A 122 -14.68 11.49 -21.48
C TRP A 122 -15.48 10.35 -20.83
N TYR A 123 -16.67 10.64 -20.32
CA TYR A 123 -17.51 9.66 -19.63
C TYR A 123 -17.91 8.49 -20.54
N LYS A 124 -18.23 8.78 -21.81
CA LYS A 124 -18.52 7.74 -22.82
C LYS A 124 -17.32 6.85 -23.13
N SER A 125 -16.10 7.39 -23.08
CA SER A 125 -14.89 6.59 -23.31
C SER A 125 -14.60 5.60 -22.19
N ILE A 126 -15.04 5.94 -20.97
CA ILE A 126 -14.90 5.09 -19.78
C ILE A 126 -16.00 4.02 -19.75
N ASP A 127 -17.23 4.36 -20.13
CA ASP A 127 -18.41 3.47 -20.09
C ASP A 127 -18.55 2.73 -18.74
N PRO A 128 -18.64 3.44 -17.60
CA PRO A 128 -18.55 2.82 -16.28
C PRO A 128 -19.75 1.91 -16.00
N HIS A 129 -19.50 0.60 -15.88
CA HIS A 129 -20.55 -0.40 -15.65
C HIS A 129 -20.37 -1.17 -14.34
N SER A 130 -19.13 -1.50 -13.97
CA SER A 130 -18.80 -2.16 -12.71
C SER A 130 -17.42 -1.76 -12.22
N ALA A 131 -17.12 -2.01 -10.93
CA ALA A 131 -15.82 -1.71 -10.34
C ALA A 131 -15.22 -2.91 -9.59
N ALA A 132 -13.89 -2.97 -9.55
CA ALA A 132 -13.14 -3.90 -8.70
C ALA A 132 -12.09 -3.14 -7.89
N LEU A 133 -11.96 -3.46 -6.61
CA LEU A 133 -10.84 -3.00 -5.79
C LEU A 133 -9.64 -3.91 -6.04
N ILE A 134 -8.52 -3.34 -6.48
CA ILE A 134 -7.29 -4.08 -6.74
C ILE A 134 -6.30 -3.78 -5.62
N PHE A 135 -5.77 -4.83 -4.99
CA PHE A 135 -4.76 -4.75 -3.94
C PHE A 135 -3.48 -5.47 -4.37
N PRO A 136 -2.47 -4.71 -4.84
CA PRO A 136 -1.11 -5.19 -4.95
C PRO A 136 -0.49 -5.42 -3.57
N ALA A 137 -0.13 -6.68 -3.29
CA ALA A 137 0.47 -7.05 -2.02
C ALA A 137 1.81 -6.33 -1.80
N ALA A 138 2.18 -6.14 -0.53
CA ALA A 138 3.46 -5.56 -0.12
C ALA A 138 4.64 -6.31 -0.75
N TYR A 139 5.60 -5.58 -1.33
CA TYR A 139 6.88 -6.13 -1.77
C TYR A 139 8.01 -5.26 -1.28
N LEU A 140 8.78 -5.83 -0.36
CA LEU A 140 9.75 -5.11 0.43
C LEU A 140 10.88 -4.55 -0.40
N ASN A 141 11.33 -5.25 -1.45
CA ASN A 141 12.50 -4.85 -2.22
C ASN A 141 12.27 -3.61 -3.12
N SER A 142 11.15 -2.89 -2.97
CA SER A 142 10.88 -1.58 -3.58
C SER A 142 10.32 -0.60 -2.54
N PRO A 143 11.07 0.47 -2.14
CA PRO A 143 10.65 1.40 -1.10
C PRO A 143 9.32 2.12 -1.36
N SER A 144 9.05 2.52 -2.61
CA SER A 144 7.84 3.26 -2.99
C SER A 144 6.55 2.46 -2.79
N SER A 145 6.69 1.15 -2.69
CA SER A 145 5.57 0.22 -2.82
C SER A 145 5.57 -0.79 -1.66
N MET A 146 6.51 -0.68 -0.73
CA MET A 146 6.78 -1.62 0.37
C MET A 146 5.56 -1.91 1.26
N PHE A 147 4.63 -0.97 1.32
CA PHE A 147 3.45 -0.99 2.18
C PHE A 147 2.21 -1.59 1.49
N GLY A 148 2.32 -1.91 0.20
CA GLY A 148 1.14 -2.14 -0.64
C GLY A 148 0.38 -0.83 -0.87
N HIS A 149 -0.63 -0.90 -1.73
CA HIS A 149 -1.55 0.20 -2.00
C HIS A 149 -2.83 -0.38 -2.61
N THR A 150 -3.85 0.44 -2.80
CA THR A 150 -5.06 0.03 -3.50
C THR A 150 -5.34 0.94 -4.67
N LEU A 151 -6.13 0.44 -5.63
CA LEU A 151 -6.65 1.19 -6.78
C LEU A 151 -8.00 0.60 -7.18
N LEU A 152 -8.84 1.38 -7.87
CA LEU A 152 -10.10 0.89 -8.43
C LEU A 152 -9.95 0.64 -9.93
N ARG A 153 -10.36 -0.53 -10.39
CA ARG A 153 -10.55 -0.82 -11.82
C ARG A 153 -12.00 -0.57 -12.18
N ILE A 154 -12.25 0.19 -13.24
CA ILE A 154 -13.57 0.45 -13.80
C ILE A 154 -13.74 -0.32 -15.10
N ASP A 155 -14.69 -1.24 -15.09
CA ASP A 155 -14.97 -2.15 -16.19
C ASP A 155 -16.16 -1.65 -17.03
N GLN A 156 -16.02 -1.84 -18.34
CA GLN A 156 -17.02 -1.50 -19.35
C GLN A 156 -18.12 -2.57 -19.43
N SER A 157 -19.26 -2.21 -20.00
CA SER A 157 -20.42 -3.11 -20.17
C SER A 157 -20.13 -4.38 -20.99
N ASN A 158 -19.12 -4.33 -21.87
CA ASN A 158 -18.68 -5.46 -22.70
C ASN A 158 -17.54 -6.29 -22.08
N THR A 159 -17.10 -5.95 -20.86
CA THR A 159 -16.04 -6.68 -20.16
C THR A 159 -16.57 -8.04 -19.72
N ARG A 160 -16.01 -9.12 -20.26
CA ARG A 160 -16.51 -10.50 -20.05
C ARG A 160 -15.43 -11.48 -19.60
N SER A 161 -14.15 -11.15 -19.75
CA SER A 161 -13.00 -12.00 -19.41
C SER A 161 -11.71 -11.20 -19.21
N ASP A 162 -10.67 -11.87 -18.68
CA ASP A 162 -9.31 -11.34 -18.50
C ASP A 162 -8.78 -10.56 -19.72
N ASP A 163 -9.05 -11.01 -20.95
CA ASP A 163 -8.59 -10.34 -22.17
C ASP A 163 -9.22 -8.96 -22.36
N THR A 164 -10.48 -8.79 -21.95
CA THR A 164 -11.20 -7.50 -22.04
C THR A 164 -10.90 -6.58 -20.85
N THR A 165 -10.52 -7.12 -19.69
CA THR A 165 -10.15 -6.31 -18.50
C THR A 165 -8.92 -5.43 -18.73
N LEU A 166 -8.05 -5.78 -19.68
CA LEU A 166 -6.89 -4.97 -20.04
C LEU A 166 -7.28 -3.60 -20.65
N LEU A 167 -8.49 -3.51 -21.22
CA LEU A 167 -9.02 -2.29 -21.82
C LEU A 167 -9.74 -1.39 -20.81
N SER A 168 -9.90 -1.86 -19.57
CA SER A 168 -10.51 -1.11 -18.46
C SER A 168 -9.67 0.10 -18.04
N TYR A 169 -10.25 0.97 -17.22
CA TYR A 169 -9.56 2.10 -16.61
C TYR A 169 -9.21 1.83 -15.15
N ALA A 170 -8.10 2.41 -14.70
CA ALA A 170 -7.65 2.41 -13.31
C ALA A 170 -7.83 3.82 -12.73
N ILE A 171 -8.44 3.91 -11.55
CA ILE A 171 -8.45 5.09 -10.69
C ILE A 171 -7.44 4.84 -9.57
N ASN A 172 -6.43 5.70 -9.48
CA ASN A 172 -5.48 5.70 -8.38
C ASN A 172 -5.39 7.10 -7.76
N PHE A 173 -5.05 7.14 -6.47
CA PHE A 173 -4.65 8.36 -5.80
C PHE A 173 -3.18 8.23 -5.41
N GLY A 174 -2.39 9.27 -5.64
CA GLY A 174 -0.96 9.24 -5.33
C GLY A 174 -0.33 10.63 -5.28
N ALA A 175 0.82 10.70 -4.61
CA ALA A 175 1.63 11.90 -4.56
C ALA A 175 2.12 12.30 -5.97
N TYR A 176 1.86 13.54 -6.36
CA TYR A 176 2.41 14.17 -7.54
C TYR A 176 3.78 14.76 -7.23
N ILE A 177 4.80 14.37 -8.01
CA ILE A 177 6.19 14.79 -7.82
C ILE A 177 6.59 15.63 -9.02
N GLU A 178 6.87 16.92 -8.79
CA GLU A 178 7.53 17.75 -9.79
C GLU A 178 9.04 17.44 -9.79
N GLY A 179 9.50 16.66 -10.76
CA GLY A 179 10.93 16.38 -10.98
C GLY A 179 11.45 15.06 -10.42
N SER A 180 12.78 14.89 -10.45
CA SER A 180 13.47 13.65 -10.04
C SER A 180 13.86 13.70 -8.56
N ASP A 181 12.91 13.52 -7.65
CA ASP A 181 13.21 13.40 -6.22
C ASP A 181 13.82 12.01 -5.91
N ASN A 182 14.91 11.99 -5.13
CA ASN A 182 15.57 10.74 -4.70
C ASN A 182 14.63 9.91 -3.81
N SER A 183 14.60 8.58 -4.00
CA SER A 183 13.66 7.63 -3.37
C SER A 183 13.62 7.65 -1.83
N ILE A 184 14.70 8.04 -1.15
CA ILE A 184 14.76 8.15 0.32
C ILE A 184 14.16 9.48 0.81
N LEU A 185 14.39 10.58 0.09
CA LEU A 185 13.77 11.88 0.36
C LEU A 185 12.25 11.82 0.12
N TYR A 186 11.84 11.05 -0.88
CA TYR A 186 10.44 10.73 -1.17
C TYR A 186 9.74 10.03 0.01
N ALA A 187 10.36 8.98 0.57
CA ALA A 187 9.81 8.30 1.74
C ALA A 187 9.70 9.24 2.95
N TRP A 188 10.74 10.03 3.25
CA TRP A 188 10.73 10.97 4.38
C TRP A 188 9.71 12.11 4.24
N LYS A 189 9.60 12.73 3.05
CA LYS A 189 8.61 13.77 2.78
C LYS A 189 7.17 13.22 2.77
N GLY A 190 6.97 12.02 2.22
CA GLY A 190 5.68 11.32 2.26
C GLY A 190 5.22 11.03 3.68
N LEU A 191 6.14 10.68 4.59
CA LEU A 191 5.86 10.50 6.03
C LEU A 191 5.40 11.79 6.73
N MET A 192 5.70 12.97 6.17
CA MET A 192 5.40 14.28 6.77
C MET A 192 4.31 15.08 6.04
N GLY A 193 3.63 14.52 5.03
CA GLY A 193 2.59 15.25 4.29
C GLY A 193 3.11 16.20 3.21
N GLY A 194 4.35 16.03 2.74
CA GLY A 194 5.04 17.04 1.94
C GLY A 194 4.76 17.04 0.43
N TYR A 195 3.76 16.30 -0.06
CA TYR A 195 3.45 16.22 -1.50
C TYR A 195 1.96 16.43 -1.78
N PRO A 196 1.60 17.14 -2.86
CA PRO A 196 0.22 17.21 -3.32
C PRO A 196 -0.22 15.85 -3.84
N GLY A 197 -1.34 15.34 -3.33
CA GLY A 197 -2.03 14.14 -3.82
C GLY A 197 -3.03 14.47 -4.92
N LEU A 198 -3.10 13.61 -5.94
CA LEU A 198 -4.03 13.76 -7.05
C LEU A 198 -4.70 12.43 -7.37
N PHE A 199 -5.98 12.49 -7.77
CA PHE A 199 -6.63 11.38 -8.46
C PHE A 199 -6.18 11.36 -9.92
N ALA A 200 -5.82 10.17 -10.40
CA ALA A 200 -5.52 9.92 -11.78
C ALA A 200 -6.37 8.77 -12.32
N LEU A 201 -6.86 8.95 -13.56
CA LEU A 201 -7.58 7.95 -14.31
C LEU A 201 -6.77 7.60 -15.56
N MET A 202 -6.37 6.33 -15.68
CA MET A 202 -5.46 5.88 -16.74
C MET A 202 -5.79 4.46 -17.21
N PRO A 203 -5.27 4.00 -18.36
CA PRO A 203 -5.51 2.64 -18.83
C PRO A 203 -5.00 1.59 -17.84
N TYR A 204 -5.84 0.60 -17.50
CA TYR A 204 -5.49 -0.43 -16.53
C TYR A 204 -4.30 -1.29 -16.97
N GLN A 205 -4.13 -1.53 -18.28
CA GLN A 205 -2.98 -2.26 -18.81
C GLN A 205 -1.64 -1.63 -18.41
N GLU A 206 -1.54 -0.29 -18.37
CA GLU A 206 -0.31 0.41 -17.99
C GLU A 206 0.04 0.13 -16.52
N LYS A 207 -0.96 0.24 -15.63
CA LYS A 207 -0.82 -0.08 -14.20
C LYS A 207 -0.55 -1.56 -13.95
N LEU A 208 -1.24 -2.45 -14.65
CA LEU A 208 -1.00 -3.88 -14.55
C LEU A 208 0.40 -4.25 -15.04
N SER A 209 0.89 -3.60 -16.10
CA SER A 209 2.27 -3.74 -16.55
C SER A 209 3.24 -3.25 -15.49
N GLU A 210 3.02 -2.09 -14.88
CA GLU A 210 3.82 -1.59 -13.74
C GLU A 210 3.90 -2.63 -12.62
N TYR A 211 2.79 -3.14 -12.09
CA TYR A 211 2.83 -4.08 -10.95
C TYR A 211 3.36 -5.47 -11.31
N ARG A 212 2.96 -6.02 -12.47
CA ARG A 212 3.41 -7.36 -12.90
C ARG A 212 4.83 -7.37 -13.45
N SER A 213 5.32 -6.25 -13.99
CA SER A 213 6.63 -6.17 -14.65
C SER A 213 7.68 -5.32 -13.95
N LEU A 214 7.33 -4.42 -13.02
CA LEU A 214 8.30 -3.67 -12.22
C LEU A 214 8.45 -4.28 -10.82
N GLU A 215 7.37 -4.80 -10.25
CA GLU A 215 7.35 -5.10 -8.81
C GLU A 215 7.25 -6.58 -8.43
N ASN A 216 6.99 -7.48 -9.38
CA ASN A 216 6.80 -8.93 -9.15
C ASN A 216 5.82 -9.24 -8.00
N ARG A 217 4.67 -8.57 -7.99
CA ARG A 217 3.69 -8.72 -6.91
C ARG A 217 2.55 -9.64 -7.27
N ASP A 218 2.09 -10.33 -6.23
CA ASP A 218 0.78 -10.96 -6.23
C ASP A 218 -0.28 -9.86 -6.18
N LEU A 219 -1.35 -10.02 -6.96
CA LEU A 219 -2.46 -9.08 -7.04
C LEU A 219 -3.73 -9.79 -6.58
N TRP A 220 -4.49 -9.08 -5.75
CA TRP A 220 -5.83 -9.48 -5.35
C TRP A 220 -6.84 -8.53 -5.99
N GLU A 221 -7.83 -9.08 -6.69
CA GLU A 221 -8.93 -8.31 -7.28
C GLU A 221 -10.22 -8.67 -6.57
N TYR A 222 -10.82 -7.69 -5.91
CA TYR A 222 -12.09 -7.82 -5.21
C TYR A 222 -13.16 -7.18 -6.08
N GLN A 223 -13.95 -8.01 -6.76
CA GLN A 223 -15.09 -7.54 -7.55
C GLN A 223 -16.10 -6.92 -6.59
N LEU A 224 -16.47 -5.67 -6.83
CA LEU A 224 -17.41 -4.96 -5.96
C LEU A 224 -18.84 -5.20 -6.43
N ASP A 225 -19.73 -5.42 -5.48
CA ASP A 225 -21.18 -5.47 -5.68
C ASP A 225 -21.73 -4.05 -5.78
N LEU A 226 -21.34 -3.30 -6.83
CA LEU A 226 -21.87 -1.98 -7.15
C LEU A 226 -22.73 -2.06 -8.41
N THR A 227 -23.84 -1.32 -8.43
CA THR A 227 -24.65 -1.21 -9.65
C THR A 227 -23.96 -0.30 -10.68
N PRO A 228 -24.37 -0.35 -11.98
CA PRO A 228 -23.89 0.60 -12.98
C PRO A 228 -24.16 2.06 -12.58
N GLU A 229 -25.27 2.35 -11.93
CA GLU A 229 -25.61 3.70 -11.45
C GLU A 229 -24.70 4.15 -10.30
N GLU A 230 -24.36 3.26 -9.36
CA GLU A 230 -23.43 3.57 -8.28
C GLU A 230 -22.00 3.75 -8.81
N THR A 231 -21.57 2.88 -9.74
CA THR A 231 -20.27 2.99 -10.41
C THR A 231 -20.19 4.27 -11.23
N GLY A 232 -21.24 4.59 -11.98
CA GLY A 232 -21.33 5.81 -12.78
C GLY A 232 -21.22 7.06 -11.92
N ARG A 233 -21.96 7.12 -10.81
CA ARG A 233 -21.89 8.22 -9.83
C ARG A 233 -20.48 8.46 -9.30
N MET A 234 -19.76 7.39 -8.97
CA MET A 234 -18.37 7.49 -8.53
C MET A 234 -17.50 8.10 -9.63
N VAL A 235 -17.64 7.64 -10.87
CA VAL A 235 -16.86 8.15 -12.01
C VAL A 235 -17.22 9.59 -12.38
N GLU A 236 -18.49 9.99 -12.26
CA GLU A 236 -18.91 11.39 -12.35
C GLU A 236 -18.15 12.25 -11.34
N HIS A 237 -17.98 11.79 -10.10
CA HIS A 237 -17.25 12.54 -9.09
C HIS A 237 -15.73 12.56 -9.33
N VAL A 238 -15.14 11.49 -9.88
CA VAL A 238 -13.72 11.51 -10.30
C VAL A 238 -13.46 12.59 -11.35
N TRP A 239 -14.43 12.92 -12.20
CA TRP A 239 -14.32 14.07 -13.09
C TRP A 239 -14.25 15.41 -12.34
N GLU A 240 -15.03 15.56 -11.27
CA GLU A 240 -15.02 16.76 -10.41
C GLU A 240 -13.69 16.95 -9.69
N LEU A 241 -12.99 15.85 -9.41
CA LEU A 241 -11.69 15.81 -8.74
C LEU A 241 -10.49 15.92 -9.70
N LYS A 242 -10.74 16.08 -11.00
CA LYS A 242 -9.67 16.15 -12.01
C LYS A 242 -8.76 17.36 -11.76
N GLN A 243 -7.49 17.09 -11.46
CA GLN A 243 -6.46 18.09 -11.13
C GLN A 243 -6.69 18.82 -9.79
N ILE A 244 -7.62 18.37 -8.97
CA ILE A 244 -7.87 18.91 -7.62
C ILE A 244 -6.88 18.31 -6.64
N GLN A 245 -6.18 19.18 -5.90
CA GLN A 245 -5.15 18.81 -4.95
C GLN A 245 -5.72 18.47 -3.56
N PHE A 246 -5.09 17.47 -2.95
CA PHE A 246 -5.30 17.05 -1.56
C PHE A 246 -3.93 16.98 -0.87
N ASP A 247 -3.86 17.18 0.44
CA ASP A 247 -2.71 16.77 1.23
C ASP A 247 -2.53 15.23 1.15
N TYR A 248 -1.29 14.77 0.90
CA TYR A 248 -0.94 13.34 0.87
C TYR A 248 -0.08 12.96 2.08
N PHE A 249 -0.66 12.21 3.01
CA PHE A 249 0.08 11.58 4.11
C PHE A 249 0.28 10.08 3.83
N PHE A 250 1.38 9.50 4.34
CA PHE A 250 1.68 8.09 4.06
C PHE A 250 0.84 7.13 4.92
N PHE A 251 0.62 7.48 6.18
CA PHE A 251 -0.07 6.62 7.15
C PHE A 251 -1.54 6.97 7.32
N ASP A 252 -1.93 8.18 6.99
CA ASP A 252 -3.29 8.69 7.02
C ASP A 252 -3.60 9.33 5.67
N GLU A 253 -4.87 9.51 5.29
CA GLU A 253 -5.25 10.23 4.05
C GLU A 253 -4.55 9.74 2.75
N ASN A 254 -4.09 8.50 2.75
CA ASN A 254 -3.27 7.93 1.68
C ASN A 254 -4.13 7.40 0.53
N CYS A 255 -3.47 6.78 -0.47
CA CYS A 255 -4.11 6.13 -1.61
C CYS A 255 -5.28 5.23 -1.23
N SER A 256 -5.20 4.51 -0.11
CA SER A 256 -6.24 3.57 0.29
C SER A 256 -7.40 4.26 0.99
N TYR A 257 -7.15 5.28 1.80
CA TYR A 257 -8.19 6.08 2.45
C TYR A 257 -9.06 6.81 1.41
N ARG A 258 -8.41 7.52 0.45
CA ARG A 258 -9.11 8.29 -0.58
C ARG A 258 -10.02 7.46 -1.47
N LEU A 259 -9.71 6.18 -1.67
CA LEU A 259 -10.58 5.27 -2.42
C LEU A 259 -11.81 4.84 -1.60
N LEU A 260 -11.72 4.76 -0.27
CA LEU A 260 -12.90 4.52 0.57
C LEU A 260 -13.89 5.67 0.44
N GLU A 261 -13.41 6.92 0.39
CA GLU A 261 -14.26 8.09 0.15
C GLU A 261 -15.02 7.99 -1.18
N LEU A 262 -14.35 7.60 -2.27
CA LEU A 262 -15.00 7.37 -3.56
C LEU A 262 -16.06 6.27 -3.51
N LEU A 263 -15.82 5.20 -2.75
CA LEU A 263 -16.81 4.13 -2.56
C LEU A 263 -18.03 4.61 -1.77
N GLN A 264 -17.86 5.51 -0.80
CA GLN A 264 -18.98 6.14 -0.09
C GLN A 264 -19.75 7.10 -1.01
N VAL A 265 -19.08 7.80 -1.94
CA VAL A 265 -19.78 8.57 -2.98
C VAL A 265 -20.61 7.64 -3.88
N ALA A 266 -20.06 6.47 -4.27
CA ALA A 266 -20.79 5.47 -5.05
C ALA A 266 -22.06 4.98 -4.33
N ARG A 267 -21.90 4.56 -3.06
CA ARG A 267 -22.96 4.04 -2.19
C ARG A 267 -22.97 4.78 -0.83
N PRO A 268 -23.81 5.81 -0.67
CA PRO A 268 -23.77 6.71 0.49
C PRO A 268 -24.25 6.10 1.81
N SER A 269 -24.76 4.87 1.78
CA SER A 269 -25.11 4.10 2.98
C SER A 269 -23.91 3.40 3.62
N LEU A 270 -22.74 3.41 2.96
CA LEU A 270 -21.51 2.85 3.50
C LEU A 270 -20.85 3.85 4.46
N ASP A 271 -20.27 3.32 5.53
CA ASP A 271 -19.31 4.01 6.38
C ASP A 271 -18.03 3.18 6.41
N LEU A 272 -17.02 3.64 5.67
CA LEU A 272 -15.73 2.97 5.47
C LEU A 272 -14.59 3.77 6.08
N THR A 273 -14.74 5.08 6.28
CA THR A 273 -13.65 5.96 6.73
C THR A 273 -13.61 6.16 8.25
N SER A 274 -14.75 6.07 8.96
CA SER A 274 -14.83 6.39 10.40
C SER A 274 -13.95 5.51 11.30
N GLN A 275 -13.64 4.29 10.84
CA GLN A 275 -12.79 3.31 11.51
C GLN A 275 -11.28 3.59 11.37
N PHE A 276 -10.88 4.63 10.63
CA PHE A 276 -9.47 4.99 10.40
C PHE A 276 -9.10 6.40 10.92
N PRO A 277 -9.32 6.74 12.20
CA PRO A 277 -9.12 8.09 12.72
C PRO A 277 -7.65 8.51 12.89
N LEU A 278 -6.70 7.62 12.62
CA LEU A 278 -5.26 7.83 12.88
C LEU A 278 -4.38 7.28 11.76
N THR A 279 -4.70 6.09 11.27
CA THR A 279 -3.96 5.45 10.17
C THR A 279 -4.88 4.62 9.31
N ALA A 280 -4.67 4.61 7.99
CA ALA A 280 -5.39 3.83 7.00
C ALA A 280 -4.42 2.91 6.25
N ILE A 281 -4.11 1.74 6.81
CA ILE A 281 -3.20 0.78 6.18
C ILE A 281 -3.95 0.02 5.07
N PRO A 282 -3.37 -0.15 3.86
CA PRO A 282 -4.06 -0.76 2.72
C PRO A 282 -4.72 -2.12 2.99
N THR A 283 -4.10 -2.99 3.79
CA THR A 283 -4.70 -4.28 4.16
C THR A 283 -5.96 -4.11 5.02
N ASP A 284 -5.95 -3.13 5.93
CA ASP A 284 -7.08 -2.86 6.83
C ASP A 284 -8.24 -2.20 6.05
N THR A 285 -7.94 -1.37 5.04
CA THR A 285 -8.99 -0.79 4.17
C THR A 285 -9.67 -1.85 3.30
N VAL A 286 -8.93 -2.82 2.77
CA VAL A 286 -9.51 -3.98 2.06
C VAL A 286 -10.40 -4.78 3.01
N LYS A 287 -9.96 -4.98 4.26
CA LYS A 287 -10.76 -5.64 5.30
C LYS A 287 -12.06 -4.90 5.58
N ALA A 288 -12.03 -3.57 5.67
CA ALA A 288 -13.20 -2.72 5.83
C ALA A 288 -14.22 -2.90 4.69
N VAL A 289 -13.74 -2.86 3.44
CA VAL A 289 -14.57 -3.05 2.25
C VAL A 289 -15.20 -4.44 2.24
N LYS A 290 -14.44 -5.48 2.59
CA LYS A 290 -14.96 -6.86 2.71
C LYS A 290 -16.02 -6.99 3.81
N GLN A 291 -15.75 -6.44 5.00
CA GLN A 291 -16.68 -6.47 6.14
C GLN A 291 -17.97 -5.69 5.90
N SER A 292 -17.94 -4.65 5.05
CA SER A 292 -19.14 -3.90 4.65
C SER A 292 -20.10 -4.69 3.75
N GLY A 293 -19.69 -5.88 3.28
CA GLY A 293 -20.47 -6.70 2.36
C GLY A 293 -20.38 -6.25 0.90
N LEU A 294 -19.46 -5.32 0.57
CA LEU A 294 -19.31 -4.78 -0.78
C LEU A 294 -18.57 -5.73 -1.75
N VAL A 295 -17.88 -6.75 -1.25
CA VAL A 295 -17.11 -7.68 -2.08
C VAL A 295 -17.99 -8.84 -2.56
N ALA A 296 -18.20 -8.93 -3.87
CA ALA A 296 -18.96 -10.01 -4.52
C ALA A 296 -18.11 -11.27 -4.77
N SER A 297 -16.85 -11.09 -5.19
CA SER A 297 -15.93 -12.21 -5.47
C SER A 297 -14.46 -11.77 -5.44
N GLU A 298 -13.56 -12.73 -5.26
CA GLU A 298 -12.12 -12.51 -5.13
C GLU A 298 -11.36 -13.26 -6.23
N VAL A 299 -10.45 -12.58 -6.92
CA VAL A 299 -9.59 -13.16 -7.95
C VAL A 299 -8.13 -12.96 -7.56
N TYR A 300 -7.37 -14.05 -7.54
CA TYR A 300 -5.93 -14.03 -7.29
C TYR A 300 -5.16 -14.06 -8.61
N ARG A 301 -4.24 -13.11 -8.80
CA ARG A 301 -3.26 -13.15 -9.89
C ARG A 301 -1.85 -13.29 -9.32
N PRO A 302 -1.17 -14.41 -9.58
CA PRO A 302 0.17 -14.64 -9.09
C PRO A 302 1.20 -13.73 -9.78
N SER A 303 2.26 -13.41 -9.05
CA SER A 303 3.40 -12.69 -9.59
C SER A 303 4.19 -13.52 -10.60
N ARG A 304 5.00 -12.85 -11.44
CA ARG A 304 5.94 -13.54 -12.34
C ARG A 304 6.95 -14.41 -11.56
N GLU A 305 7.33 -13.97 -10.37
CA GLU A 305 8.18 -14.74 -9.47
C GLU A 305 7.48 -16.02 -9.00
N ARG A 306 6.25 -15.92 -8.49
CA ARG A 306 5.46 -17.07 -8.05
C ARG A 306 5.23 -18.06 -9.20
N GLU A 307 4.88 -17.55 -10.38
CA GLU A 307 4.73 -18.36 -11.59
C GLU A 307 6.02 -19.10 -11.98
N LEU A 308 7.18 -18.43 -11.94
CA LEU A 308 8.47 -19.04 -12.23
C LEU A 308 8.82 -20.11 -11.20
N LEU A 309 8.70 -19.80 -9.91
CA LEU A 309 9.06 -20.73 -8.83
C LEU A 309 8.15 -21.95 -8.81
N ALA A 310 6.84 -21.78 -9.01
CA ALA A 310 5.91 -22.91 -9.12
C ALA A 310 6.23 -23.79 -10.34
N ARG A 311 6.60 -23.21 -11.49
CA ARG A 311 7.02 -24.00 -12.65
C ARG A 311 8.33 -24.74 -12.42
N ALA A 312 9.24 -24.15 -11.64
CA ALA A 312 10.55 -24.71 -11.34
C ALA A 312 10.56 -25.70 -10.18
N GLU A 313 9.52 -25.73 -9.35
CA GLU A 313 9.38 -26.62 -8.20
C GLU A 313 9.60 -28.11 -8.54
N PRO A 314 8.96 -28.69 -9.59
CA PRO A 314 9.15 -30.10 -9.92
C PRO A 314 10.48 -30.40 -10.62
N LEU A 315 11.32 -29.39 -10.90
CA LEU A 315 12.60 -29.57 -11.60
C LEU A 315 13.72 -29.95 -10.63
N ASP A 316 14.56 -30.89 -11.06
CA ASP A 316 15.79 -31.21 -10.35
C ASP A 316 16.88 -30.14 -10.60
N HIS A 317 18.01 -30.29 -9.92
CA HIS A 317 19.13 -29.35 -10.02
C HIS A 317 19.71 -29.29 -11.44
N ASP A 318 19.74 -30.39 -12.18
CA ASP A 318 20.32 -30.43 -13.52
C ASP A 318 19.41 -29.75 -14.53
N GLU A 319 18.11 -29.94 -14.40
CA GLU A 319 17.11 -29.25 -15.20
C GLU A 319 17.04 -27.76 -14.88
N LYS A 320 17.19 -27.34 -13.62
CA LYS A 320 17.32 -25.91 -13.27
C LYS A 320 18.58 -25.29 -13.88
N ARG A 321 19.69 -26.03 -13.98
CA ARG A 321 20.86 -25.60 -14.76
C ARG A 321 20.53 -25.47 -16.25
N GLN A 322 19.74 -26.39 -16.81
CA GLN A 322 19.25 -26.27 -18.20
C GLN A 322 18.34 -25.05 -18.38
N VAL A 323 17.47 -24.73 -17.42
CA VAL A 323 16.64 -23.51 -17.43
C VAL A 323 17.52 -22.27 -17.57
N LEU A 324 18.57 -22.16 -16.75
CA LEU A 324 19.52 -21.04 -16.80
C LEU A 324 20.24 -20.97 -18.15
N ALA A 325 20.70 -22.11 -18.67
CA ALA A 325 21.44 -22.19 -19.93
C ALA A 325 20.56 -21.83 -21.14
N VAL A 326 19.33 -22.37 -21.19
CA VAL A 326 18.35 -22.14 -22.26
C VAL A 326 17.82 -20.71 -22.24
N SER A 327 17.57 -20.12 -21.06
CA SER A 327 17.19 -18.71 -20.91
C SER A 327 18.30 -17.78 -21.41
N ALA A 328 19.56 -18.06 -21.07
CA ALA A 328 20.69 -17.26 -21.53
C ALA A 328 20.98 -17.43 -23.04
N ASN A 329 20.82 -18.65 -23.57
CA ASN A 329 21.06 -18.96 -24.98
C ASN A 329 20.13 -20.08 -25.46
N THR A 330 19.14 -19.70 -26.28
CA THR A 330 18.13 -20.59 -26.86
C THR A 330 18.69 -21.66 -27.81
N ALA A 331 19.94 -21.53 -28.29
CA ALA A 331 20.61 -22.60 -29.02
C ALA A 331 20.76 -23.89 -28.18
N GLN A 332 20.74 -23.77 -26.84
CA GLN A 332 20.79 -24.91 -25.92
C GLN A 332 19.57 -25.82 -26.02
N LEU A 333 18.45 -25.36 -26.60
CA LEU A 333 17.31 -26.23 -26.96
C LEU A 333 17.71 -27.34 -27.95
N GLN A 334 18.84 -27.18 -28.65
CA GLN A 334 19.35 -28.18 -29.58
C GLN A 334 20.47 -29.05 -29.01
N SER A 335 20.90 -28.79 -27.77
CA SER A 335 21.98 -29.53 -27.11
C SER A 335 21.62 -31.02 -26.92
N PRO A 336 22.61 -31.93 -26.97
CA PRO A 336 22.39 -33.34 -26.65
C PRO A 336 21.77 -33.55 -25.27
N GLU A 337 22.21 -32.75 -24.29
CA GLU A 337 21.76 -32.83 -22.90
C GLU A 337 20.27 -32.47 -22.77
N PHE A 338 19.83 -31.37 -23.40
CA PHE A 338 18.41 -30.99 -23.41
C PHE A 338 17.56 -32.00 -24.18
N LYS A 339 18.04 -32.48 -25.34
CA LYS A 339 17.31 -33.46 -26.16
C LYS A 339 17.20 -34.84 -25.51
N ALA A 340 18.13 -35.19 -24.62
CA ALA A 340 18.09 -36.43 -23.86
C ALA A 340 16.97 -36.45 -22.79
N LEU A 341 16.51 -35.27 -22.34
CA LEU A 341 15.39 -35.18 -21.41
C LEU A 341 14.10 -35.74 -22.06
N PRO A 342 13.22 -36.41 -21.30
CA PRO A 342 11.89 -36.75 -21.78
C PRO A 342 11.13 -35.51 -22.26
N ARG A 343 10.24 -35.66 -23.25
CA ARG A 343 9.46 -34.55 -23.84
C ARG A 343 8.72 -33.71 -22.78
N GLU A 344 8.14 -34.37 -21.77
CA GLU A 344 7.44 -33.69 -20.68
C GLU A 344 8.38 -32.80 -19.85
N ARG A 345 9.61 -33.27 -19.59
CA ARG A 345 10.64 -32.51 -18.86
C ARG A 345 11.20 -31.35 -19.70
N GLN A 346 11.42 -31.58 -21.00
CA GLN A 346 11.77 -30.50 -21.94
C GLN A 346 10.73 -29.38 -21.91
N ALA A 347 9.44 -29.72 -21.87
CA ALA A 347 8.34 -28.76 -21.83
C ALA A 347 8.37 -27.90 -20.55
N LEU A 348 8.69 -28.49 -19.40
CA LEU A 348 8.83 -27.76 -18.13
C LEU A 348 10.06 -26.83 -18.16
N VAL A 349 11.21 -27.32 -18.63
CA VAL A 349 12.46 -26.54 -18.68
C VAL A 349 12.32 -25.32 -19.61
N GLN A 350 11.75 -25.48 -20.80
CA GLN A 350 11.59 -24.37 -21.74
C GLN A 350 10.54 -23.34 -21.26
N ASP A 351 9.47 -23.77 -20.57
CA ASP A 351 8.49 -22.85 -19.95
C ASP A 351 9.12 -22.09 -18.77
N ALA A 352 9.88 -22.77 -17.91
CA ALA A 352 10.63 -22.12 -16.84
C ALA A 352 11.66 -21.12 -17.38
N ALA A 353 12.36 -21.46 -18.48
CA ALA A 353 13.31 -20.56 -19.13
C ALA A 353 12.63 -19.32 -19.70
N TYR A 354 11.45 -19.48 -20.32
CA TYR A 354 10.63 -18.35 -20.77
C TYR A 354 10.20 -17.45 -19.60
N ARG A 355 9.69 -18.04 -18.52
CA ARG A 355 9.29 -17.31 -17.31
C ARG A 355 10.46 -16.58 -16.66
N LEU A 356 11.64 -17.18 -16.66
CA LEU A 356 12.87 -16.55 -16.15
C LEU A 356 13.29 -15.36 -17.01
N GLU A 357 13.22 -15.46 -18.34
CA GLU A 357 13.46 -14.30 -19.22
C GLU A 357 12.45 -13.18 -18.94
N ARG A 358 11.15 -13.52 -18.76
CA ARG A 358 10.11 -12.54 -18.42
C ARG A 358 10.31 -11.90 -17.05
N TYR A 359 10.83 -12.65 -16.07
CA TYR A 359 11.21 -12.13 -14.77
C TYR A 359 12.45 -11.21 -14.85
N ARG A 360 13.43 -11.53 -15.70
CA ARG A 360 14.63 -10.69 -15.89
C ARG A 360 14.37 -9.44 -16.72
N ALA A 361 13.39 -9.47 -17.62
CA ALA A 361 12.93 -8.33 -18.41
C ALA A 361 12.30 -7.21 -17.59
N ASN A 362 12.05 -7.46 -16.30
CA ASN A 362 11.34 -6.55 -15.44
C ASN A 362 12.06 -5.21 -15.28
N GLY A 363 11.35 -4.11 -15.57
CA GLY A 363 11.87 -2.75 -15.48
C GLY A 363 13.00 -2.38 -16.42
N GLN A 364 13.25 -3.19 -17.44
CA GLN A 364 14.23 -2.88 -18.47
C GLN A 364 13.53 -2.38 -19.74
N GLU A 365 14.20 -1.45 -20.44
CA GLU A 365 13.82 -1.12 -21.81
C GLU A 365 13.88 -2.38 -22.68
N ARG A 366 13.08 -2.36 -23.76
CA ARG A 366 12.98 -3.51 -24.66
C ARG A 366 14.33 -3.82 -25.30
N ASP A 367 14.94 -4.93 -24.89
CA ASP A 367 16.12 -5.50 -25.54
C ASP A 367 15.71 -6.39 -26.74
N PRO A 368 16.17 -6.08 -27.98
CA PRO A 368 15.94 -6.95 -29.14
C PRO A 368 16.45 -8.37 -28.96
N GLY A 369 17.57 -8.57 -28.23
CA GLY A 369 18.14 -9.87 -27.94
C GLY A 369 17.20 -10.72 -27.09
N GLN A 370 16.72 -10.17 -25.99
CA GLN A 370 15.71 -10.79 -25.14
C GLN A 370 14.39 -11.06 -25.87
N ALA A 371 13.92 -10.11 -26.70
CA ALA A 371 12.69 -10.31 -27.48
C ALA A 371 12.83 -11.50 -28.43
N LYS A 372 13.99 -11.64 -29.08
CA LYS A 372 14.32 -12.81 -29.91
C LYS A 372 14.32 -14.11 -29.10
N ARG A 373 15.01 -14.15 -27.95
CA ARG A 373 15.03 -15.34 -27.08
C ARG A 373 13.62 -15.72 -26.62
N SER A 374 12.83 -14.73 -26.19
CA SER A 374 11.44 -14.94 -25.78
C SER A 374 10.59 -15.54 -26.90
N PHE A 375 10.73 -15.04 -28.13
CA PHE A 375 10.02 -15.58 -29.30
C PHE A 375 10.43 -17.02 -29.61
N GLU A 376 11.72 -17.34 -29.57
CA GLU A 376 12.24 -18.69 -29.81
C GLU A 376 11.76 -19.68 -28.74
N LEU A 377 11.72 -19.27 -27.47
CA LEU A 377 11.17 -20.06 -26.37
C LEU A 377 9.66 -20.27 -26.55
N LEU A 378 8.89 -19.25 -26.92
CA LEU A 378 7.46 -19.39 -27.23
C LEU A 378 7.20 -20.36 -28.38
N ARG A 379 8.07 -20.36 -29.41
CA ARG A 379 7.98 -21.35 -30.51
C ARG A 379 8.23 -22.77 -30.01
N ALA A 380 9.20 -22.95 -29.13
CA ALA A 380 9.49 -24.25 -28.50
C ALA A 380 8.30 -24.71 -27.63
N ILE A 381 7.74 -23.81 -26.82
CA ILE A 381 6.54 -24.02 -26.00
C ILE A 381 5.35 -24.44 -26.87
N ASN A 382 5.06 -23.72 -27.95
CA ASN A 382 3.97 -24.08 -28.86
C ASN A 382 4.18 -25.48 -29.48
N SER A 383 5.43 -25.86 -29.76
CA SER A 383 5.76 -27.17 -30.32
C SER A 383 5.74 -28.32 -29.31
N ASN A 384 5.85 -28.03 -28.02
CA ASN A 384 5.89 -29.00 -26.92
C ASN A 384 5.32 -28.35 -25.64
N PRO A 385 4.00 -28.16 -25.57
CA PRO A 385 3.39 -27.36 -24.52
C PRO A 385 3.54 -28.02 -23.14
N PRO A 386 3.85 -27.25 -22.08
CA PRO A 386 3.84 -27.78 -20.72
C PRO A 386 2.41 -28.05 -20.25
N PRO A 387 2.23 -28.89 -19.21
CA PRO A 387 0.94 -28.97 -18.52
C PRO A 387 0.56 -27.59 -17.96
N PRO A 388 -0.75 -27.28 -17.83
CA PRO A 388 -1.22 -26.05 -17.22
C PRO A 388 -0.55 -25.80 -15.87
N LEU A 389 -0.12 -24.56 -15.63
CA LEU A 389 0.49 -24.19 -14.36
C LEU A 389 -0.61 -24.06 -13.30
N GLN A 390 -0.53 -24.87 -12.26
CA GLN A 390 -1.40 -24.74 -11.08
C GLN A 390 -0.59 -24.08 -9.98
N ILE A 391 -1.11 -22.98 -9.44
CA ILE A 391 -0.48 -22.24 -8.35
C ILE A 391 -1.47 -22.27 -7.20
N GLU A 392 -1.01 -22.74 -6.05
CA GLU A 392 -1.79 -22.68 -4.83
C GLU A 392 -2.05 -21.22 -4.45
N ARG A 393 -3.32 -20.89 -4.25
CA ARG A 393 -3.73 -19.56 -3.81
C ARG A 393 -3.26 -19.37 -2.36
N PRO A 394 -2.43 -18.34 -2.07
CA PRO A 394 -2.02 -18.05 -0.70
C PRO A 394 -3.22 -17.58 0.15
N GLY A 395 -3.06 -17.55 1.46
CA GLY A 395 -4.02 -16.93 2.36
C GLY A 395 -4.26 -15.45 2.00
N LEU A 396 -5.48 -14.98 2.24
CA LEU A 396 -5.87 -13.61 1.98
C LEU A 396 -5.11 -12.64 2.92
N PRO A 397 -4.47 -11.58 2.41
CA PRO A 397 -3.74 -10.64 3.25
C PRO A 397 -4.61 -9.97 4.31
N GLU A 398 -5.87 -9.63 3.99
CA GLU A 398 -6.80 -8.98 4.91
C GLU A 398 -7.36 -9.91 6.00
N ASP A 399 -7.16 -11.21 5.85
CA ASP A 399 -7.47 -12.21 6.89
C ASP A 399 -6.30 -12.39 7.88
N GLY A 400 -5.18 -11.68 7.68
CA GLY A 400 -4.10 -11.54 8.65
C GLY A 400 -4.51 -10.74 9.89
N HIS A 401 -3.61 -10.64 10.86
CA HIS A 401 -3.85 -9.82 12.05
C HIS A 401 -3.91 -8.32 11.71
N ASP A 402 -4.56 -7.55 12.56
CA ASP A 402 -4.68 -6.09 12.41
C ASP A 402 -3.33 -5.36 12.58
N SER A 403 -3.20 -4.16 12.02
CA SER A 403 -1.89 -3.51 11.86
C SER A 403 -1.32 -2.82 13.11
N ARG A 404 -2.13 -2.40 14.09
CA ARG A 404 -1.65 -1.83 15.37
C ARG A 404 -1.54 -2.90 16.43
N THR A 405 -0.70 -2.69 17.43
CA THR A 405 -0.52 -3.69 18.49
C THR A 405 -0.28 -3.05 19.85
N TRP A 406 -1.11 -3.41 20.83
CA TRP A 406 -0.83 -3.24 22.25
C TRP A 406 -0.07 -4.44 22.78
N GLN A 407 0.95 -4.18 23.58
CA GLN A 407 1.88 -5.20 24.05
C GLN A 407 2.04 -5.05 25.57
N LEU A 408 1.85 -6.15 26.31
CA LEU A 408 1.99 -6.19 27.76
C LEU A 408 2.95 -7.33 28.11
N GLY A 409 4.12 -6.97 28.64
CA GLY A 409 5.19 -7.88 28.99
C GLY A 409 5.47 -7.92 30.48
N VAL A 410 5.88 -9.07 30.98
CA VAL A 410 6.53 -9.22 32.28
C VAL A 410 7.82 -10.02 32.10
N GLY A 411 8.88 -9.57 32.74
CA GLY A 411 10.19 -10.19 32.56
C GLY A 411 11.15 -9.91 33.69
N THR A 412 12.30 -10.54 33.58
CA THR A 412 13.45 -10.34 34.47
C THR A 412 14.67 -10.05 33.62
N ARG A 413 15.39 -9.00 33.97
CA ARG A 413 16.72 -8.70 33.43
C ARG A 413 17.72 -8.79 34.58
N GLU A 414 18.63 -9.76 34.48
CA GLU A 414 19.43 -10.20 35.64
C GLU A 414 18.54 -10.44 36.87
N ASP A 415 18.81 -9.75 37.97
CA ASP A 415 18.07 -9.88 39.23
C ASP A 415 16.90 -8.88 39.35
N ARG A 416 16.61 -8.08 38.31
CA ARG A 416 15.55 -7.04 38.34
C ARG A 416 14.31 -7.50 37.56
N ALA A 417 13.17 -7.58 38.24
CA ALA A 417 11.90 -7.76 37.56
C ALA A 417 11.39 -6.45 36.93
N TYR A 418 10.64 -6.57 35.84
CA TYR A 418 9.98 -5.44 35.20
C TYR A 418 8.64 -5.84 34.57
N ALA A 419 7.78 -4.84 34.41
CA ALA A 419 6.66 -4.86 33.48
C ALA A 419 7.00 -3.98 32.27
N GLU A 420 6.60 -4.41 31.08
CA GLU A 420 6.77 -3.67 29.83
C GLU A 420 5.43 -3.36 29.19
N TYR A 421 5.28 -2.11 28.73
CA TYR A 421 4.11 -1.63 28.02
C TYR A 421 4.57 -1.17 26.65
N GLY A 422 3.99 -1.76 25.60
CA GLY A 422 4.33 -1.47 24.23
C GLY A 422 3.14 -1.04 23.39
N LEU A 423 3.42 -0.14 22.44
CA LEU A 423 2.51 0.29 21.40
C LEU A 423 3.26 0.29 20.08
N ARG A 424 2.68 -0.34 19.06
CA ARG A 424 3.16 -0.27 17.67
C ARG A 424 2.03 0.20 16.77
N MET A 425 2.32 1.16 15.88
CA MET A 425 1.30 1.84 15.08
C MET A 425 1.01 1.19 13.72
N ALA A 426 1.90 0.37 13.17
CA ALA A 426 1.60 -0.33 11.92
C ALA A 426 2.41 -1.61 11.72
N TYR A 427 1.81 -2.53 10.95
CA TYR A 427 2.37 -3.79 10.46
C TYR A 427 2.82 -4.75 11.58
N HIS A 428 3.92 -5.47 11.36
CA HIS A 428 4.25 -6.69 12.06
C HIS A 428 5.76 -6.97 12.06
N ASP A 429 6.21 -7.65 13.10
CA ASP A 429 7.55 -8.21 13.19
C ASP A 429 7.62 -9.64 12.63
N LEU A 430 8.82 -10.22 12.57
CA LEU A 430 9.05 -11.58 12.04
C LEU A 430 8.39 -12.70 12.86
N ASN A 431 8.04 -12.44 14.11
CA ASN A 431 7.50 -13.43 15.04
C ASN A 431 5.98 -13.27 15.23
N ASP A 432 5.37 -12.17 14.80
CA ASP A 432 3.93 -11.96 14.84
C ASP A 432 3.17 -13.03 14.05
N ASN A 433 1.84 -13.08 14.24
CA ASN A 433 1.00 -14.10 13.61
C ASN A 433 1.14 -14.02 12.07
N ALA A 434 1.60 -15.08 11.43
CA ALA A 434 2.12 -14.98 10.07
C ALA A 434 1.09 -15.26 8.98
N TYR A 435 -0.18 -15.52 9.32
CA TYR A 435 -1.23 -15.71 8.31
C TYR A 435 -1.48 -14.41 7.53
N GLY A 436 -1.61 -14.51 6.20
CA GLY A 436 -1.78 -13.34 5.32
C GLY A 436 -0.48 -12.56 5.01
N PHE A 437 0.64 -12.84 5.70
CA PHE A 437 1.90 -12.14 5.51
C PHE A 437 3.01 -13.05 4.92
N PRO A 438 3.88 -12.53 4.02
CA PRO A 438 5.02 -13.29 3.51
C PRO A 438 6.02 -13.65 4.62
N LEU A 439 6.50 -14.89 4.64
CA LEU A 439 7.55 -15.31 5.57
C LEU A 439 8.85 -14.53 5.31
N GLY A 440 9.46 -14.00 6.35
CA GLY A 440 10.69 -13.22 6.25
C GLY A 440 10.48 -11.74 5.90
N ALA A 441 9.22 -11.28 5.87
CA ALA A 441 8.89 -9.87 5.78
C ALA A 441 8.66 -9.27 7.18
N GLN A 442 9.27 -8.11 7.45
CA GLN A 442 9.00 -7.31 8.65
C GLN A 442 8.94 -5.84 8.26
N ILE A 443 7.91 -5.16 8.75
CA ILE A 443 7.76 -3.70 8.72
C ILE A 443 7.19 -3.33 10.09
N GLU A 444 7.85 -2.43 10.79
CA GLU A 444 7.34 -1.85 12.02
C GLU A 444 7.48 -0.35 11.93
N ILE A 445 6.38 0.36 12.21
CA ILE A 445 6.33 1.81 12.24
C ILE A 445 5.93 2.26 13.63
N LEU A 446 6.66 3.24 14.15
CA LEU A 446 6.44 3.88 15.44
C LEU A 446 6.18 2.86 16.57
N GLN A 447 7.25 2.20 17.02
CA GLN A 447 7.20 1.28 18.16
C GLN A 447 7.73 1.96 19.42
N LEU A 448 6.85 2.13 20.41
CA LEU A 448 7.21 2.60 21.75
C LEU A 448 7.23 1.42 22.71
N LYS A 449 8.30 1.30 23.50
CA LYS A 449 8.40 0.37 24.64
C LYS A 449 8.79 1.13 25.89
N VAL A 450 8.01 0.98 26.95
CA VAL A 450 8.27 1.57 28.27
C VAL A 450 8.30 0.47 29.30
N ARG A 451 9.36 0.41 30.11
CA ARG A 451 9.47 -0.51 31.25
C ARG A 451 9.25 0.20 32.57
N GLN A 452 8.62 -0.51 33.48
CA GLN A 452 8.57 -0.20 34.90
C GLN A 452 9.33 -1.29 35.64
N TYR A 453 10.50 -0.95 36.19
CA TYR A 453 11.25 -1.83 37.07
C TYR A 453 10.72 -1.73 38.52
N GLU A 454 11.19 -2.65 39.36
CA GLU A 454 11.01 -2.59 40.81
C GLU A 454 11.37 -1.20 41.37
N GLY A 455 10.64 -0.76 42.40
CA GLY A 455 10.83 0.58 42.98
C GLY A 455 10.18 1.72 42.18
N ASN A 456 9.33 1.41 41.20
CA ASN A 456 8.63 2.39 40.35
C ASN A 456 9.58 3.23 39.48
N ASP A 457 10.66 2.59 39.02
CA ASP A 457 11.64 3.17 38.09
C ASP A 457 11.13 2.98 36.65
N TRP A 458 10.72 4.08 36.02
CA TRP A 458 10.14 4.10 34.67
C TRP A 458 11.16 4.51 33.63
N GLN A 459 11.27 3.71 32.59
CA GLN A 459 12.29 3.87 31.57
C GLN A 459 11.71 3.64 30.18
N VAL A 460 11.87 4.61 29.28
CA VAL A 460 11.68 4.37 27.84
C VAL A 460 12.78 3.44 27.37
N GLN A 461 12.42 2.25 26.90
CA GLN A 461 13.37 1.24 26.43
C GLN A 461 13.65 1.37 24.95
N ARG A 462 12.61 1.71 24.17
CA ARG A 462 12.70 1.83 22.72
C ARG A 462 11.67 2.81 22.19
N LEU A 463 12.08 3.58 21.18
CA LEU A 463 11.23 4.36 20.30
C LEU A 463 11.76 4.18 18.88
N ASP A 464 11.28 3.16 18.17
CA ASP A 464 11.64 2.92 16.77
C ASP A 464 10.72 3.72 15.86
N LEU A 465 11.30 4.50 14.95
CA LEU A 465 10.51 5.23 13.95
C LEU A 465 10.11 4.30 12.80
N ALA A 466 11.07 3.52 12.31
CA ALA A 466 10.86 2.52 11.27
C ALA A 466 11.90 1.39 11.39
N THR A 467 11.43 0.14 11.33
CA THR A 467 12.24 -1.07 11.25
C THR A 467 11.73 -1.95 10.13
N ILE A 468 12.58 -2.25 9.15
CA ILE A 468 12.21 -3.03 7.97
C ILE A 468 13.24 -4.13 7.75
N ARG A 469 12.76 -5.34 7.46
CA ARG A 469 13.61 -6.46 7.04
C ARG A 469 12.97 -7.23 5.91
N SER A 470 13.75 -7.48 4.87
CA SER A 470 13.39 -8.33 3.74
C SER A 470 14.32 -9.53 3.69
N LEU A 471 13.83 -10.70 4.10
CA LEU A 471 14.56 -11.96 4.15
C LEU A 471 14.13 -12.91 3.03
N THR A 472 14.16 -12.42 1.77
CA THR A 472 13.79 -13.25 0.61
C THR A 472 14.82 -14.36 0.36
N PRO A 473 14.42 -15.64 0.31
CA PRO A 473 15.35 -16.75 0.14
C PRO A 473 15.94 -16.79 -1.28
N ARG A 474 17.23 -17.13 -1.35
CA ARG A 474 17.96 -17.36 -2.60
C ARG A 474 17.81 -18.81 -3.02
N ASN A 475 17.70 -19.04 -4.33
CA ASN A 475 17.71 -20.35 -4.95
C ASN A 475 18.59 -20.36 -6.22
N GLU A 476 18.57 -21.47 -6.96
CA GLU A 476 19.39 -21.65 -8.16
C GLU A 476 19.03 -20.65 -9.28
N LEU A 477 17.75 -20.30 -9.40
CA LEU A 477 17.23 -19.42 -10.44
C LEU A 477 17.26 -17.95 -10.03
N LEU A 478 16.90 -17.65 -8.79
CA LEU A 478 16.73 -16.32 -8.22
C LEU A 478 17.70 -16.07 -7.07
N LYS A 479 18.43 -14.95 -7.15
CA LYS A 479 19.46 -14.57 -6.17
C LYS A 479 19.20 -13.16 -5.59
N PRO A 480 18.02 -12.91 -5.00
CA PRO A 480 17.70 -11.59 -4.43
C PRO A 480 18.63 -11.27 -3.25
N TRP A 481 18.83 -9.98 -3.00
CA TRP A 481 19.49 -9.51 -1.79
C TRP A 481 18.50 -9.52 -0.64
N SER A 482 18.93 -10.03 0.52
CA SER A 482 18.23 -9.78 1.77
C SER A 482 18.81 -8.50 2.39
N TRP A 483 17.98 -7.70 3.03
CA TRP A 483 18.41 -6.42 3.59
C TRP A 483 17.57 -6.01 4.79
N GLN A 484 18.11 -5.08 5.58
CA GLN A 484 17.44 -4.49 6.73
C GLN A 484 17.77 -3.01 6.86
N VAL A 485 16.86 -2.25 7.47
CA VAL A 485 17.11 -0.91 7.99
C VAL A 485 16.30 -0.71 9.27
N ALA A 486 16.89 -0.03 10.25
CA ALA A 486 16.23 0.35 11.48
C ALA A 486 16.73 1.72 11.94
N GLY A 487 15.84 2.54 12.49
CA GLY A 487 16.20 3.84 13.04
C GLY A 487 15.29 4.26 14.19
N GLY A 488 15.88 4.75 15.26
CA GLY A 488 15.14 5.06 16.47
C GLY A 488 16.02 5.38 17.68
N LEU A 489 15.38 5.28 18.85
CA LEU A 489 16.02 5.30 20.15
C LEU A 489 15.92 3.92 20.77
N GLU A 490 17.01 3.40 21.33
CA GLU A 490 16.97 2.16 22.11
C GLU A 490 17.90 2.23 23.32
N ARG A 491 17.57 1.51 24.38
CA ARG A 491 18.49 1.32 25.50
C ARG A 491 19.49 0.23 25.20
N VAL A 492 20.74 0.51 25.54
CA VAL A 492 21.87 -0.39 25.34
C VAL A 492 22.72 -0.42 26.60
N PRO A 493 23.52 -1.49 26.82
CA PRO A 493 24.44 -1.54 27.95
C PRO A 493 25.44 -0.38 27.90
N GLY A 494 25.53 0.37 29.00
CA GLY A 494 26.45 1.49 29.23
C GLY A 494 27.52 1.17 30.26
N LYS A 495 28.27 2.19 30.70
CA LYS A 495 29.31 2.02 31.72
C LYS A 495 28.70 1.70 33.09
N HIS A 496 29.45 0.94 33.89
CA HIS A 496 29.07 0.56 35.26
C HIS A 496 27.74 -0.21 35.34
N ASP A 497 27.46 -1.03 34.31
CA ASP A 497 26.22 -1.82 34.21
C ASP A 497 24.92 -0.97 34.18
N ASP A 498 25.03 0.31 33.80
CA ASP A 498 23.86 1.17 33.55
C ASP A 498 23.28 0.96 32.15
N GLU A 499 22.07 1.47 31.91
CA GLU A 499 21.39 1.43 30.62
C GLU A 499 21.28 2.83 30.01
N VAL A 500 21.92 3.03 28.86
CA VAL A 500 21.92 4.33 28.18
C VAL A 500 20.98 4.31 26.99
N LEU A 501 20.09 5.30 26.92
CA LEU A 501 19.26 5.52 25.75
C LEU A 501 20.10 6.17 24.65
N VAL A 502 20.22 5.50 23.51
CA VAL A 502 21.01 5.95 22.36
C VAL A 502 20.13 6.21 21.16
N SER A 503 20.53 7.14 20.30
CA SER A 503 19.93 7.27 18.97
C SER A 503 20.78 6.53 17.95
N HIS A 504 20.13 5.78 17.05
CA HIS A 504 20.86 4.98 16.08
C HIS A 504 20.17 4.91 14.72
N VAL A 505 20.97 4.61 13.70
CA VAL A 505 20.54 4.13 12.39
C VAL A 505 21.38 2.89 12.08
N ASN A 506 20.71 1.79 11.72
CA ASN A 506 21.32 0.52 11.34
C ASN A 506 20.84 0.16 9.94
N GLY A 507 21.75 -0.25 9.06
CA GLY A 507 21.43 -0.84 7.77
C GLY A 507 22.24 -2.10 7.54
N GLY A 508 21.72 -3.05 6.78
CA GLY A 508 22.45 -4.27 6.46
C GLY A 508 21.97 -4.95 5.20
N ALA A 509 22.84 -5.76 4.61
CA ALA A 509 22.55 -6.56 3.43
C ALA A 509 23.28 -7.90 3.47
N GLY A 510 22.73 -8.90 2.79
CA GLY A 510 23.29 -10.24 2.71
C GLY A 510 22.35 -11.23 2.02
N GLY A 511 22.22 -12.42 2.58
CA GLY A 511 21.46 -13.50 1.98
C GLY A 511 20.60 -14.27 2.98
N THR A 512 19.52 -14.84 2.45
CA THR A 512 18.63 -15.78 3.14
C THR A 512 18.53 -17.06 2.32
N TRP A 513 18.37 -18.20 2.98
CA TRP A 513 18.23 -19.51 2.39
C TRP A 513 17.07 -20.25 3.04
N GLN A 514 16.24 -20.91 2.23
CA GLN A 514 15.24 -21.83 2.75
C GLN A 514 15.92 -23.16 3.06
N LEU A 515 15.99 -23.53 4.34
CA LEU A 515 16.67 -24.73 4.82
C LEU A 515 15.72 -25.94 4.90
N ALA A 516 14.44 -25.67 5.16
CA ALA A 516 13.34 -26.62 5.13
C ALA A 516 12.02 -25.86 4.94
N ASP A 517 10.90 -26.56 4.84
CA ASP A 517 9.58 -25.93 4.79
C ASP A 517 9.34 -25.10 6.05
N GLY A 518 9.04 -23.81 5.84
CA GLY A 518 8.87 -22.83 6.91
C GLY A 518 10.13 -22.42 7.66
N LEU A 519 11.33 -22.96 7.34
CA LEU A 519 12.59 -22.65 8.00
C LEU A 519 13.52 -21.86 7.07
N LEU A 520 13.78 -20.61 7.44
CA LEU A 520 14.75 -19.72 6.80
C LEU A 520 16.01 -19.59 7.67
N GLY A 521 17.18 -19.64 7.04
CA GLY A 521 18.43 -19.18 7.63
C GLY A 521 18.91 -17.92 6.92
N PHE A 522 19.37 -16.90 7.66
CA PHE A 522 19.85 -15.65 7.08
C PHE A 522 21.19 -15.22 7.67
N ALA A 523 21.95 -14.48 6.88
CA ALA A 523 23.21 -13.86 7.29
C ALA A 523 23.39 -12.53 6.54
N LEU A 524 23.52 -11.45 7.31
CA LEU A 524 23.64 -10.07 6.83
C LEU A 524 24.91 -9.43 7.43
N GLY A 525 25.63 -8.68 6.61
CA GLY A 525 26.59 -7.70 7.11
C GLY A 525 25.87 -6.40 7.44
N THR A 526 26.19 -5.79 8.57
CA THR A 526 25.51 -4.57 9.06
C THR A 526 26.48 -3.41 9.21
N VAL A 527 25.94 -2.20 9.10
CA VAL A 527 26.58 -0.94 9.47
C VAL A 527 25.62 -0.21 10.40
N ARG A 528 26.16 0.28 11.50
CA ARG A 528 25.43 1.04 12.51
C ARG A 528 26.10 2.39 12.72
N VAL A 529 25.30 3.42 12.90
CA VAL A 529 25.74 4.75 13.32
C VAL A 529 24.95 5.08 14.56
N GLU A 530 25.64 5.43 15.64
CA GLU A 530 25.02 5.67 16.94
C GLU A 530 25.57 6.93 17.61
N HIS A 531 24.71 7.67 18.30
CA HIS A 531 25.12 8.66 19.29
C HIS A 531 24.87 8.12 20.70
N HIS A 532 25.95 8.05 21.48
CA HIS A 532 25.97 7.45 22.82
C HIS A 532 26.68 8.39 23.80
N ASN A 533 26.02 8.76 24.89
CA ASN A 533 26.52 9.77 25.83
C ASN A 533 27.81 9.34 26.57
N ASP A 534 28.01 8.03 26.81
CA ASP A 534 29.26 7.54 27.41
C ASP A 534 30.47 7.50 26.47
N PHE A 535 30.28 7.70 25.16
CA PHE A 535 31.37 7.71 24.19
C PHE A 535 32.01 9.09 24.09
N ALA A 536 33.31 9.12 23.85
CA ALA A 536 34.03 10.39 23.63
C ALA A 536 33.65 11.07 22.30
N GLN A 537 33.19 10.29 21.32
CA GLN A 537 32.78 10.77 20.01
C GLN A 537 31.27 11.01 19.99
N PHE A 538 30.82 12.11 19.39
CA PHE A 538 29.39 12.41 19.24
C PHE A 538 28.67 11.39 18.34
N ILE A 539 29.37 10.82 17.36
CA ILE A 539 28.83 9.75 16.53
C ILE A 539 29.87 8.65 16.46
N ALA A 540 29.46 7.42 16.75
CA ALA A 540 30.28 6.22 16.68
C ALA A 540 29.73 5.27 15.59
N PRO A 541 30.43 5.12 14.47
CA PRO A 541 30.12 4.10 13.48
C PRO A 541 30.59 2.73 13.96
N ALA A 542 29.86 1.69 13.54
CA ALA A 542 30.21 0.29 13.72
C ALA A 542 29.95 -0.52 12.45
N ALA A 543 30.80 -1.51 12.22
CA ALA A 543 30.53 -2.60 11.28
C ALA A 543 30.13 -3.83 12.07
N GLY A 544 29.24 -4.65 11.53
CA GLY A 544 28.66 -5.76 12.28
C GLY A 544 28.11 -6.89 11.42
N PHE A 545 27.43 -7.80 12.08
CA PHE A 545 26.67 -8.88 11.45
C PHE A 545 25.34 -9.09 12.15
N ASN A 546 24.37 -9.61 11.39
CA ASN A 546 23.12 -10.16 11.91
C ASN A 546 22.85 -11.49 11.20
N GLY A 547 22.75 -12.58 11.95
CA GLY A 547 22.48 -13.91 11.40
C GLY A 547 21.60 -14.73 12.31
N GLY A 548 20.80 -15.63 11.72
CA GLY A 548 19.83 -16.37 12.51
C GLY A 548 18.99 -17.35 11.71
N LEU A 549 18.04 -17.94 12.43
CA LEU A 549 17.00 -18.83 11.93
C LEU A 549 15.64 -18.21 12.20
N LEU A 550 14.74 -18.27 11.22
CA LEU A 550 13.32 -17.98 11.35
C LEU A 550 12.56 -19.26 10.99
N TRP A 551 11.76 -19.77 11.93
CA TRP A 551 11.05 -21.02 11.74
C TRP A 551 9.56 -20.85 12.05
N ARG A 552 8.73 -20.99 11.01
CA ARG A 552 7.29 -21.17 11.14
C ARG A 552 6.99 -22.65 11.27
N ASN A 553 6.38 -23.04 12.38
CA ASN A 553 6.03 -24.42 12.67
C ASN A 553 4.61 -24.51 13.29
N GLY A 554 4.17 -25.71 13.65
CA GLY A 554 2.83 -25.93 14.21
C GLY A 554 2.56 -25.26 15.56
N LEU A 555 3.59 -24.77 16.27
CA LEU A 555 3.46 -24.02 17.52
C LEU A 555 3.43 -22.50 17.32
N GLY A 556 3.65 -22.01 16.09
CA GLY A 556 3.72 -20.58 15.73
C GLY A 556 5.08 -20.22 15.12
N ASN A 557 5.63 -19.06 15.50
CA ASN A 557 6.82 -18.48 14.87
C ASN A 557 7.99 -18.38 15.85
N MET A 558 9.09 -19.04 15.52
CA MET A 558 10.32 -19.04 16.30
C MET A 558 11.43 -18.27 15.59
N THR A 559 12.19 -17.47 16.33
CA THR A 559 13.44 -16.86 15.83
C THR A 559 14.60 -17.15 16.76
N LEU A 560 15.75 -17.52 16.20
CA LEU A 560 17.04 -17.55 16.88
C LEU A 560 17.96 -16.59 16.15
N GLU A 561 18.45 -15.56 16.83
CA GLU A 561 19.20 -14.48 16.19
C GLU A 561 20.45 -14.12 16.98
N ALA A 562 21.57 -13.97 16.27
CA ALA A 562 22.85 -13.52 16.80
C ALA A 562 23.29 -12.25 16.06
N LYS A 563 23.68 -11.23 16.83
CA LYS A 563 24.17 -9.95 16.33
C LYS A 563 25.52 -9.61 16.93
N GLY A 564 26.30 -8.82 16.21
CA GLY A 564 27.51 -8.21 16.72
C GLY A 564 27.82 -6.89 16.02
N ASP A 565 28.14 -5.87 16.80
CA ASP A 565 28.54 -4.54 16.35
C ASP A 565 29.94 -4.21 16.89
N TYR A 566 30.87 -3.90 15.98
CA TYR A 566 32.26 -3.54 16.26
C TYR A 566 32.46 -2.05 15.98
N PHE A 567 32.48 -1.24 17.03
CA PHE A 567 32.57 0.22 16.94
C PHE A 567 34.00 0.68 16.69
N THR A 568 34.16 1.79 15.97
CA THR A 568 35.47 2.39 15.70
C THR A 568 36.19 2.92 16.95
N ASN A 569 35.46 3.08 18.06
CA ASN A 569 36.01 3.47 19.35
C ASN A 569 36.52 2.26 20.19
N GLY A 570 36.43 1.04 19.65
CA GLY A 570 36.86 -0.20 20.31
C GLY A 570 35.77 -0.92 21.12
N GLU A 571 34.57 -0.34 21.22
CA GLU A 571 33.44 -1.04 21.82
C GLU A 571 32.99 -2.21 20.95
N VAL A 572 32.66 -3.33 21.59
CA VAL A 572 32.09 -4.50 20.91
C VAL A 572 30.84 -4.93 21.65
N ARG A 573 29.71 -4.83 20.97
CA ARG A 573 28.42 -5.33 21.47
C ARG A 573 28.01 -6.57 20.70
N ARG A 574 27.54 -7.58 21.41
CA ARG A 574 27.04 -8.83 20.84
C ARG A 574 25.77 -9.25 21.56
N SER A 575 24.84 -9.86 20.85
CA SER A 575 23.64 -10.41 21.45
C SER A 575 23.28 -11.74 20.83
N VAL A 576 22.67 -12.62 21.62
CA VAL A 576 21.96 -13.82 21.14
C VAL A 576 20.56 -13.77 21.70
N SER A 577 19.56 -14.01 20.87
CA SER A 577 18.15 -13.99 21.26
C SER A 577 17.38 -15.17 20.68
N LEU A 578 16.44 -15.69 21.47
CA LEU A 578 15.50 -16.72 21.11
C LEU A 578 14.09 -16.19 21.39
N ASN A 579 13.21 -16.20 20.40
CA ASN A 579 11.80 -15.85 20.56
C ASN A 579 10.93 -16.99 20.08
N GLN A 580 9.87 -17.29 20.82
CA GLN A 580 8.80 -18.19 20.42
C GLN A 580 7.47 -17.44 20.55
N GLN A 581 6.75 -17.28 19.45
CA GLN A 581 5.38 -16.79 19.43
C GLN A 581 4.41 -17.96 19.28
N TRP A 582 3.35 -17.95 20.09
CA TRP A 582 2.15 -18.76 19.90
C TRP A 582 1.02 -17.89 19.33
N GLU A 583 0.41 -18.34 18.24
CA GLU A 583 -0.72 -17.68 17.58
C GLU A 583 -2.03 -18.14 18.28
N ILE A 584 -2.51 -17.41 19.30
CA ILE A 584 -3.70 -17.80 20.08
C ILE A 584 -4.98 -17.62 19.26
N SER A 585 -5.07 -16.49 18.54
CA SER A 585 -6.13 -16.18 17.57
C SER A 585 -5.57 -15.24 16.52
N GLN A 586 -6.35 -14.90 15.48
CA GLN A 586 -5.94 -13.92 14.46
C GLN A 586 -5.34 -12.65 15.10
N ASN A 587 -6.02 -12.08 16.09
CA ASN A 587 -5.66 -10.82 16.73
C ASN A 587 -5.09 -10.96 18.15
N LEU A 588 -4.61 -12.15 18.54
CA LEU A 588 -3.98 -12.36 19.85
C LEU A 588 -2.78 -13.29 19.74
N GLY A 589 -1.64 -12.84 20.26
CA GLY A 589 -0.39 -13.60 20.30
C GLY A 589 0.22 -13.61 21.70
N LEU A 590 0.94 -14.69 22.03
CA LEU A 590 1.75 -14.79 23.24
C LEU A 590 3.19 -15.06 22.83
N ARG A 591 4.14 -14.31 23.39
CA ARG A 591 5.56 -14.41 23.07
C ARG A 591 6.38 -14.72 24.31
N LEU A 592 7.23 -15.74 24.22
CA LEU A 592 8.33 -15.96 25.15
C LEU A 592 9.64 -15.55 24.47
N SER A 593 10.36 -14.64 25.11
CA SER A 593 11.65 -14.14 24.65
C SER A 593 12.73 -14.45 25.68
N ALA A 594 13.90 -14.87 25.22
CA ALA A 594 15.10 -15.01 26.02
C ALA A 594 16.27 -14.38 25.25
N SER A 595 17.05 -13.52 25.90
CA SER A 595 18.21 -12.90 25.28
C SER A 595 19.41 -12.87 26.22
N ARG A 596 20.59 -12.78 25.61
CA ARG A 596 21.83 -12.54 26.31
C ARG A 596 22.67 -11.52 25.56
N GLU A 597 23.08 -10.47 26.25
CA GLU A 597 23.86 -9.36 25.72
C GLU A 597 25.27 -9.35 26.31
N PHE A 598 26.23 -8.94 25.49
CA PHE A 598 27.63 -8.80 25.84
C PHE A 598 28.13 -7.45 25.36
N SER A 599 28.85 -6.72 26.20
CA SER A 599 29.48 -5.42 25.90
C SER A 599 30.89 -5.41 26.49
N HIS A 600 31.78 -4.53 26.01
CA HIS A 600 33.02 -4.26 26.74
C HIS A 600 32.82 -3.26 27.88
N LEU A 601 31.71 -2.51 27.90
CA LEU A 601 31.38 -1.52 28.93
C LEU A 601 30.62 -2.10 30.14
N ALA A 602 29.96 -3.24 29.95
CA ALA A 602 29.10 -3.86 30.96
C ALA A 602 29.34 -5.37 31.05
N THR A 603 28.98 -5.94 32.20
CA THR A 603 28.86 -7.39 32.41
C THR A 603 27.81 -7.98 31.49
N ALA A 604 27.93 -9.29 31.21
CA ALA A 604 26.96 -9.95 30.33
C ALA A 604 25.58 -10.01 31.01
N GLN A 605 24.55 -9.57 30.30
CA GLN A 605 23.18 -9.44 30.80
C GLN A 605 22.28 -10.50 30.16
N ASN A 606 21.40 -11.13 30.94
CA ASN A 606 20.41 -12.10 30.52
C ASN A 606 19.02 -11.51 30.76
N GLU A 607 18.13 -11.73 29.82
CA GLU A 607 16.74 -11.31 29.91
C GLU A 607 15.81 -12.45 29.51
N VAL A 608 14.71 -12.59 30.25
CA VAL A 608 13.60 -13.47 29.89
C VAL A 608 12.31 -12.70 30.08
N MET A 609 11.42 -12.76 29.08
CA MET A 609 10.16 -12.03 29.07
C MET A 609 9.04 -12.88 28.50
N LEU A 610 7.86 -12.80 29.12
CA LEU A 610 6.61 -13.26 28.57
C LEU A 610 5.75 -12.04 28.19
N GLU A 611 5.29 -11.97 26.95
CA GLU A 611 4.55 -10.84 26.40
C GLU A 611 3.25 -11.28 25.74
N LEU A 612 2.15 -10.60 26.07
CA LEU A 612 0.88 -10.68 25.37
C LEU A 612 0.79 -9.58 24.32
N LYS A 613 0.42 -9.92 23.09
CA LYS A 613 0.27 -9.00 21.96
C LYS A 613 -1.18 -9.02 21.47
N TRP A 614 -1.86 -7.88 21.54
CA TRP A 614 -3.22 -7.70 21.05
C TRP A 614 -3.21 -6.78 19.82
N TYR A 615 -3.67 -7.31 18.69
CA TYR A 615 -3.70 -6.61 17.42
C TYR A 615 -5.06 -5.93 17.21
N HIS A 616 -5.06 -4.70 16.72
CA HIS A 616 -6.26 -3.94 16.38
C HIS A 616 -5.94 -2.86 15.33
N TYR A 617 -6.95 -2.15 14.79
CA TYR A 617 -6.76 -0.88 14.08
C TYR A 617 -7.78 0.15 14.53
#